data_AF-A0A1M6KEZ2-F1
#
_entry.id   AF-A0A1M6KEZ2-F1
#
_cell.length_a   1.000
_cell.length_b   1.000
_cell.length_c   1.000
_cell.angle_alpha   90.00
_cell.angle_beta   90.00
_cell.angle_gamma   90.00
#
_symmetry.space_group_name_H-M   'P 1'
#
loop_
_entity.id
_entity.type
_entity.pdbx_description
1 polymer ?
#
loop_
_entity_poly.entity_id
_entity_poly.type
_entity_poly.pdbx_seq_one_letter_code
_entity_poly.pdbx_strand_id
1 'polypeptide(L)'
;MKKKLSIVLLLTILLSSNSVAFAATAPALTARETAIAKAYVKAYESGSSSAIKSYVYPKSTIKVNAVPDATKIKIFSPMYTKKYDSKTRMYYILISCVIASSDGTDLTVSKGTLGVNLKTKSKTVYAYSTNTTATKLTEIQVDDLTKVQIDKIQTYLTDTYDATTASKILFGSPKVSTATFDSPVPLGSTYTYDKSFSRIGDKLSGEFSITVNKVTDLTDVELKDIGYVKGSIEEENAEYYDYRLINVTWEVKDAKIIELAKNGPDASKYKNNVYKRYIRPILAGVTDAKDSKSYLNIYTLDGFDGSFQSNMNDKFKWSTLELDSTVSFTMTGNIILPVLNYTENYLRFGKVGTNTYDEDIYFKIQ
;
A
#
# COMPACT_ATOMS: atom_id res chain seq x y z
N MET A 1 -4.06 9.92 79.74
CA MET A 1 -3.93 8.95 78.62
C MET A 1 -4.15 9.55 77.23
N LYS A 2 -5.04 10.53 77.02
CA LYS A 2 -5.33 11.09 75.68
C LYS A 2 -4.13 11.74 74.95
N LYS A 3 -3.19 12.38 75.68
CA LYS A 3 -2.00 13.01 75.05
C LYS A 3 -0.94 12.03 74.52
N LYS A 4 -0.84 10.81 75.05
CA LYS A 4 0.11 9.79 74.55
C LYS A 4 -0.41 9.08 73.30
N LEU A 5 -1.73 8.94 73.16
CA LEU A 5 -2.35 8.31 72.00
C LEU A 5 -2.24 9.20 70.74
N SER A 6 -2.34 10.53 70.90
CA SER A 6 -2.22 11.47 69.78
C SER A 6 -0.81 11.54 69.18
N ILE A 7 0.24 11.32 69.98
CA ILE A 7 1.63 11.33 69.49
C ILE A 7 1.95 10.04 68.72
N VAL A 8 1.45 8.89 69.17
CA VAL A 8 1.62 7.62 68.44
C VAL A 8 0.83 7.64 67.12
N LEU A 9 -0.39 8.20 67.11
CA LEU A 9 -1.17 8.33 65.89
C LEU A 9 -0.53 9.30 64.89
N LEU A 10 0.02 10.43 65.34
CA LEU A 10 0.75 11.37 64.46
C LEU A 10 2.01 10.72 63.87
N LEU A 11 2.75 9.94 64.67
CA LEU A 11 3.97 9.25 64.21
C LEU A 11 3.64 8.15 63.19
N THR A 12 2.51 7.45 63.36
CA THR A 12 2.07 6.40 62.42
C THR A 12 1.60 7.01 61.09
N ILE A 13 0.94 8.19 61.12
CA ILE A 13 0.52 8.92 59.92
C ILE A 13 1.71 9.54 59.18
N LEU A 14 2.74 10.02 59.89
CA LEU A 14 3.98 10.54 59.29
C LEU A 14 4.88 9.44 58.72
N LEU A 15 4.83 8.22 59.27
CA LEU A 15 5.53 7.04 58.72
C LEU A 15 4.78 6.41 57.53
N SER A 16 3.45 6.50 57.46
CA SER A 16 2.67 5.97 56.32
C SER A 16 2.60 6.91 55.11
N SER A 17 2.81 8.22 55.30
CA SER A 17 2.70 9.24 54.23
C SER A 17 3.99 9.48 53.43
N ASN A 18 5.11 8.86 53.81
CA ASN A 18 6.38 8.94 53.06
C ASN A 18 6.74 7.64 52.31
N SER A 19 5.79 6.75 52.10
CA SER A 19 5.92 5.75 51.04
C SER A 19 5.63 6.41 49.68
N VAL A 20 6.46 7.40 49.33
CA VAL A 20 6.68 7.72 47.92
C VAL A 20 7.15 6.40 47.34
N ALA A 21 6.28 5.75 46.57
CA ALA A 21 6.70 4.67 45.71
C ALA A 21 7.73 5.32 44.78
N PHE A 22 9.00 5.24 45.15
CA PHE A 22 10.10 5.43 44.23
C PHE A 22 9.82 4.36 43.18
N ALA A 23 9.17 4.78 42.08
CA ALA A 23 9.18 4.04 40.86
C ALA A 23 10.65 3.88 40.55
N ALA A 24 11.23 2.74 40.94
CA ALA A 24 12.63 2.45 40.72
C ALA A 24 12.85 2.68 39.24
N THR A 25 13.60 3.73 38.93
CA THR A 25 13.95 4.07 37.55
C THR A 25 14.52 2.81 36.95
N ALA A 26 13.91 2.34 35.85
CA ALA A 26 14.28 1.08 35.24
C ALA A 26 15.81 1.07 35.05
N PRO A 27 16.52 0.02 35.48
CA PRO A 27 17.97 0.03 35.44
C PRO A 27 18.44 0.24 34.00
N ALA A 28 19.35 1.20 33.81
CA ALA A 28 19.96 1.45 32.52
C ALA A 28 20.60 0.17 31.98
N LEU A 29 20.52 -0.02 30.66
CA LEU A 29 21.17 -1.16 30.01
C LEU A 29 22.69 -1.00 30.10
N THR A 30 23.37 -2.10 30.39
CA THR A 30 24.82 -2.20 30.21
C THR A 30 25.20 -2.17 28.72
N ALA A 31 26.48 -1.97 28.41
CA ALA A 31 26.99 -2.03 27.03
C ALA A 31 26.72 -3.40 26.38
N ARG A 32 26.90 -4.51 27.13
CA ARG A 32 26.63 -5.87 26.66
C ARG A 32 25.14 -6.07 26.35
N GLU A 33 24.25 -5.60 27.21
CA GLU A 33 22.79 -5.68 27.02
C GLU A 33 22.33 -4.84 25.83
N THR A 34 22.91 -3.65 25.65
CA THR A 34 22.65 -2.80 24.47
C THR A 34 23.10 -3.50 23.18
N ALA A 35 24.26 -4.16 23.18
CA ALA A 35 24.74 -4.93 22.04
C ALA A 35 23.81 -6.11 21.71
N ILE A 36 23.31 -6.82 22.73
CA ILE A 36 22.31 -7.89 22.57
C ILE A 36 21.05 -7.35 21.90
N ALA A 37 20.51 -6.22 22.39
CA ALA A 37 19.28 -5.65 21.85
C ALA A 37 19.44 -5.21 20.39
N LYS A 38 20.55 -4.53 20.04
CA LYS A 38 20.87 -4.15 18.66
C LYS A 38 21.06 -5.35 17.74
N ALA A 39 21.71 -6.40 18.23
CA ALA A 39 21.88 -7.65 17.48
C ALA A 39 20.54 -8.35 17.24
N TYR A 40 19.62 -8.30 18.22
CA TYR A 40 18.26 -8.82 18.06
C TYR A 40 17.46 -8.04 17.02
N VAL A 41 17.55 -6.70 17.02
CA VAL A 41 16.93 -5.84 15.98
C VAL A 41 17.43 -6.23 14.59
N LYS A 42 18.75 -6.36 14.40
CA LYS A 42 19.33 -6.79 13.11
C LYS A 42 18.87 -8.19 12.70
N ALA A 43 18.78 -9.10 13.67
CA ALA A 43 18.30 -10.44 13.41
C ALA A 43 16.83 -10.42 12.93
N TYR A 44 16.00 -9.56 13.54
CA TYR A 44 14.60 -9.35 13.15
C TYR A 44 14.47 -8.75 11.75
N GLU A 45 15.20 -7.67 11.45
CA GLU A 45 15.17 -7.01 10.13
C GLU A 45 15.60 -7.95 8.98
N SER A 46 16.49 -8.91 9.26
CA SER A 46 16.99 -9.85 8.26
C SER A 46 16.25 -11.19 8.23
N GLY A 47 15.32 -11.44 9.16
CA GLY A 47 14.73 -12.78 9.35
C GLY A 47 15.75 -13.85 9.74
N SER A 48 16.98 -13.49 10.11
CA SER A 48 18.11 -14.41 10.31
C SER A 48 18.74 -14.24 11.69
N SER A 49 18.90 -15.35 12.40
CA SER A 49 19.56 -15.37 13.73
C SER A 49 21.07 -15.06 13.69
N SER A 50 21.68 -14.93 12.51
CA SER A 50 23.13 -14.77 12.34
C SER A 50 23.70 -13.59 13.14
N ALA A 51 23.00 -12.46 13.16
CA ALA A 51 23.45 -11.26 13.86
C ALA A 51 23.46 -11.40 15.40
N ILE A 52 22.59 -12.24 15.97
CA ILE A 52 22.52 -12.45 17.43
C ILE A 52 23.32 -13.67 17.91
N LYS A 53 23.76 -14.55 17.00
CA LYS A 53 24.39 -15.84 17.31
C LYS A 53 25.52 -15.76 18.35
N SER A 54 26.39 -14.76 18.26
CA SER A 54 27.53 -14.57 19.19
C SER A 54 27.12 -14.13 20.61
N TYR A 55 25.85 -13.76 20.80
CA TYR A 55 25.28 -13.34 22.07
C TYR A 55 24.37 -14.38 22.70
N VAL A 56 24.05 -15.46 22.00
CA VAL A 56 23.11 -16.48 22.46
C VAL A 56 23.74 -17.30 23.60
N TYR A 57 22.95 -17.61 24.61
CA TYR A 57 23.35 -18.47 25.71
C TYR A 57 23.78 -19.86 25.17
N PRO A 58 24.87 -20.46 25.69
CA PRO A 58 25.35 -21.74 25.19
C PRO A 58 24.26 -22.82 25.18
N LYS A 59 24.13 -23.52 24.03
CA LYS A 59 23.10 -24.56 23.78
C LYS A 59 21.65 -24.04 23.74
N SER A 60 21.43 -22.73 23.68
CA SER A 60 20.12 -22.13 23.42
C SER A 60 19.98 -21.71 21.96
N THR A 61 18.74 -21.58 21.50
CA THR A 61 18.40 -21.06 20.17
C THR A 61 17.47 -19.87 20.33
N ILE A 62 17.73 -18.79 19.59
CA ILE A 62 16.78 -17.68 19.46
C ILE A 62 15.97 -17.89 18.20
N LYS A 63 14.65 -18.04 18.32
CA LYS A 63 13.75 -18.02 17.18
C LYS A 63 13.50 -16.57 16.78
N VAL A 64 13.77 -16.26 15.52
CA VAL A 64 13.32 -15.04 14.85
C VAL A 64 12.27 -15.48 13.85
N ASN A 65 11.19 -14.72 13.72
CA ASN A 65 10.17 -15.04 12.72
C ASN A 65 10.80 -14.98 11.33
N ALA A 66 10.56 -16.01 10.51
CA ALA A 66 10.95 -15.98 9.12
C ALA A 66 10.19 -14.85 8.43
N VAL A 67 10.92 -14.04 7.68
CA VAL A 67 10.38 -12.99 6.82
C VAL A 67 10.37 -13.58 5.41
N PRO A 68 9.27 -13.47 4.63
CA PRO A 68 9.28 -13.89 3.24
C PRO A 68 10.44 -13.22 2.49
N ASP A 69 11.15 -13.95 1.62
CA ASP A 69 12.39 -13.46 0.99
C ASP A 69 12.21 -12.14 0.19
N ALA A 70 11.00 -11.93 -0.36
CA ALA A 70 10.63 -10.73 -1.10
C ALA A 70 10.36 -9.51 -0.19
N THR A 71 10.08 -9.72 1.10
CA THR A 71 9.69 -8.67 2.02
C THR A 71 10.91 -8.06 2.71
N LYS A 72 11.05 -6.73 2.63
CA LYS A 72 12.08 -5.97 3.34
C LYS A 72 11.48 -5.35 4.61
N ILE A 73 12.19 -5.52 5.73
CA ILE A 73 11.76 -5.02 7.03
C ILE A 73 12.78 -4.05 7.61
N LYS A 74 12.30 -2.94 8.17
CA LYS A 74 13.12 -1.99 8.91
C LYS A 74 12.46 -1.57 10.22
N ILE A 75 13.27 -1.51 11.29
CA ILE A 75 12.86 -1.06 12.61
C ILE A 75 13.34 0.38 12.81
N PHE A 76 12.40 1.27 13.11
CA PHE A 76 12.62 2.70 13.32
C PHE A 76 12.46 3.08 14.78
N SER A 77 13.31 4.03 15.20
CA SER A 77 13.32 4.63 16.53
C SER A 77 13.22 3.62 17.69
N PRO A 78 14.06 2.56 17.72
CA PRO A 78 13.99 1.56 18.77
C PRO A 78 14.37 2.16 20.12
N MET A 79 13.49 2.02 21.11
CA MET A 79 13.72 2.37 22.50
C MET A 79 13.86 1.12 23.34
N TYR A 80 14.97 1.01 24.09
CA TYR A 80 15.30 -0.18 24.86
C TYR A 80 14.96 0.01 26.34
N THR A 81 14.16 -0.88 26.92
CA THR A 81 13.83 -0.86 28.34
C THR A 81 14.07 -2.22 28.96
N LYS A 82 14.86 -2.25 30.03
CA LYS A 82 15.10 -3.48 30.80
C LYS A 82 14.01 -3.67 31.84
N LYS A 83 13.45 -4.87 31.91
CA LYS A 83 12.45 -5.26 32.90
C LYS A 83 12.80 -6.62 33.50
N TYR A 84 12.31 -6.86 34.71
CA TYR A 84 12.37 -8.15 35.37
C TYR A 84 10.99 -8.80 35.32
N ASP A 85 10.90 -10.04 34.86
CA ASP A 85 9.67 -10.82 34.93
C ASP A 85 9.72 -11.71 36.17
N SER A 86 8.85 -11.43 37.14
CA SER A 86 8.77 -12.20 38.38
C SER A 86 8.29 -13.65 38.17
N LYS A 87 7.52 -13.92 37.11
CA LYS A 87 7.00 -15.26 36.82
C LYS A 87 8.10 -16.17 36.29
N THR A 88 8.85 -15.69 35.29
CA THR A 88 9.96 -16.46 34.70
C THR A 88 11.27 -16.28 35.45
N ARG A 89 11.34 -15.32 36.39
CA ARG A 89 12.54 -14.95 37.17
C ARG A 89 13.72 -14.58 36.27
N MET A 90 13.44 -13.92 35.14
CA MET A 90 14.43 -13.49 34.16
C MET A 90 14.32 -12.00 33.88
N TYR A 91 15.45 -11.38 33.56
CA TYR A 91 15.44 -10.06 32.95
C TYR A 91 15.15 -10.19 31.46
N TYR A 92 14.54 -9.17 30.88
CA TYR A 92 14.32 -9.05 29.45
C TYR A 92 14.44 -7.60 29.01
N ILE A 93 14.77 -7.40 27.73
CA ILE A 93 14.79 -6.10 27.08
C ILE A 93 13.54 -6.01 26.21
N LEU A 94 12.70 -5.02 26.48
CA LEU A 94 11.64 -4.58 25.57
C LEU A 94 12.21 -3.54 24.60
N ILE A 95 11.88 -3.69 23.33
CA ILE A 95 12.28 -2.82 22.24
C ILE A 95 11.00 -2.21 21.66
N SER A 96 10.63 -1.03 22.16
CA SER A 96 9.50 -0.27 21.62
C SER A 96 9.93 0.37 20.30
N CYS A 97 9.16 0.16 19.23
CA CYS A 97 9.55 0.62 17.90
C CYS A 97 8.37 0.78 16.95
N VAL A 98 8.66 1.39 15.80
CA VAL A 98 7.84 1.30 14.58
C VAL A 98 8.55 0.38 13.61
N ILE A 99 7.80 -0.47 12.93
CA ILE A 99 8.31 -1.43 11.95
C ILE A 99 7.63 -1.11 10.62
N ALA A 100 8.43 -0.89 9.57
CA ALA A 100 7.94 -0.87 8.20
C ALA A 100 8.30 -2.19 7.52
N SER A 101 7.34 -2.76 6.82
CA SER A 101 7.49 -3.97 6.02
C SER A 101 6.93 -3.71 4.64
N SER A 102 7.71 -3.99 3.59
CA SER A 102 7.27 -3.78 2.21
C SER A 102 7.87 -4.83 1.28
N ASP A 103 7.10 -5.23 0.27
CA ASP A 103 7.51 -6.08 -0.83
C ASP A 103 7.81 -5.30 -2.14
N GLY A 104 7.82 -3.97 -2.05
CA GLY A 104 7.99 -3.08 -3.21
C GLY A 104 6.68 -2.65 -3.87
N THR A 105 5.54 -3.18 -3.43
CA THR A 105 4.20 -2.74 -3.89
C THR A 105 3.40 -2.17 -2.73
N ASP A 106 3.34 -2.91 -1.62
CA ASP A 106 2.56 -2.53 -0.45
C ASP A 106 3.46 -2.16 0.74
N LEU A 107 2.89 -1.37 1.66
CA LEU A 107 3.51 -1.03 2.94
C LEU A 107 2.60 -1.44 4.09
N THR A 108 3.14 -2.27 4.98
CA THR A 108 2.56 -2.48 6.31
C THR A 108 3.39 -1.75 7.34
N VAL A 109 2.75 -0.87 8.11
CA VAL A 109 3.38 -0.20 9.26
C VAL A 109 2.80 -0.77 10.54
N SER A 110 3.67 -1.15 11.47
CA SER A 110 3.26 -1.63 12.79
C SER A 110 3.97 -0.86 13.90
N LYS A 111 3.28 -0.63 15.00
CA LYS A 111 3.85 -0.10 16.24
C LYS A 111 3.74 -1.14 17.33
N GLY A 112 4.76 -1.24 18.16
CA GLY A 112 4.71 -2.14 19.29
C GLY A 112 6.04 -2.44 19.93
N THR A 113 6.14 -3.63 20.52
CA THR A 113 7.31 -4.07 21.29
C THR A 113 7.80 -5.43 20.84
N LEU A 114 9.10 -5.52 20.60
CA LEU A 114 9.84 -6.78 20.53
C LEU A 114 10.47 -7.08 21.90
N GLY A 115 10.70 -8.34 22.22
CA GLY A 115 11.29 -8.71 23.52
C GLY A 115 12.35 -9.80 23.42
N VAL A 116 13.51 -9.57 24.05
CA VAL A 116 14.60 -10.56 24.18
C VAL A 116 14.88 -10.83 25.66
N ASN A 117 14.79 -12.11 26.06
CA ASN A 117 15.14 -12.50 27.43
C ASN A 117 16.65 -12.55 27.62
N LEU A 118 17.09 -12.31 28.85
CA LEU A 118 18.47 -12.27 29.26
C LEU A 118 18.74 -13.35 30.29
N LYS A 119 19.92 -13.99 30.17
CA LYS A 119 20.42 -14.94 31.16
C LYS A 119 21.89 -14.68 31.45
N THR A 120 22.27 -14.72 32.72
CA THR A 120 23.64 -14.48 33.16
C THR A 120 24.33 -15.80 33.48
N LYS A 121 25.55 -16.00 32.99
CA LYS A 121 26.45 -17.10 33.38
C LYS A 121 27.86 -16.55 33.56
N SER A 122 28.48 -16.86 34.68
CA SER A 122 29.85 -16.41 35.01
C SER A 122 30.04 -14.90 34.79
N LYS A 123 29.13 -14.09 35.36
CA LYS A 123 29.09 -12.61 35.22
C LYS A 123 28.88 -12.07 33.80
N THR A 124 28.69 -12.93 32.80
CA THR A 124 28.40 -12.53 31.41
C THR A 124 26.92 -12.67 31.12
N VAL A 125 26.32 -11.64 30.51
CA VAL A 125 24.92 -11.62 30.08
C VAL A 125 24.81 -12.13 28.63
N TYR A 126 23.80 -12.95 28.37
CA TYR A 126 23.49 -13.56 27.08
C TYR A 126 22.02 -13.36 26.72
N ALA A 127 21.72 -13.37 25.42
CA ALA A 127 20.38 -13.56 24.91
C ALA A 127 19.92 -14.99 25.17
N TYR A 128 18.69 -15.16 25.64
CA TYR A 128 18.14 -16.45 25.98
C TYR A 128 16.71 -16.59 25.44
N SER A 129 16.33 -17.81 25.05
CA SER A 129 14.94 -18.11 24.70
C SER A 129 14.59 -19.51 25.15
N THR A 130 13.67 -19.60 26.11
CA THR A 130 12.85 -20.80 26.39
C THR A 130 11.37 -20.47 26.58
N ASN A 131 10.99 -19.20 26.53
CA ASN A 131 9.61 -18.69 26.64
C ASN A 131 9.51 -17.41 25.81
N THR A 132 8.43 -17.28 25.06
CA THR A 132 8.13 -16.14 24.18
C THR A 132 7.90 -14.88 25.03
N THR A 133 8.88 -13.98 25.11
CA THR A 133 8.54 -12.58 25.32
C THR A 133 7.68 -12.17 24.14
N ALA A 134 6.38 -11.97 24.38
CA ALA A 134 5.41 -11.77 23.33
C ALA A 134 5.79 -10.53 22.50
N THR A 135 6.14 -10.75 21.24
CA THR A 135 6.10 -9.71 20.23
C THR A 135 4.66 -9.23 20.18
N LYS A 136 4.46 -7.94 20.47
CA LYS A 136 3.15 -7.30 20.36
C LYS A 136 3.30 -6.21 19.34
N LEU A 137 2.74 -6.44 18.16
CA LEU A 137 2.71 -5.48 17.07
C LEU A 137 1.25 -5.22 16.75
N THR A 138 0.94 -3.95 16.55
CA THR A 138 -0.36 -3.50 16.08
C THR A 138 -0.12 -2.73 14.81
N GLU A 139 -0.78 -3.14 13.74
CA GLU A 139 -0.78 -2.40 12.49
C GLU A 139 -1.40 -1.02 12.70
N ILE A 140 -0.81 -0.01 12.09
CA ILE A 140 -1.25 1.38 12.18
C ILE A 140 -1.27 1.99 10.78
N GLN A 141 -2.05 3.05 10.60
CA GLN A 141 -2.08 3.77 9.33
C GLN A 141 -0.85 4.70 9.23
N VAL A 142 -0.42 5.01 8.00
CA VAL A 142 0.69 5.94 7.76
C VAL A 142 0.39 7.33 8.37
N ASP A 143 -0.88 7.74 8.34
CA ASP A 143 -1.35 9.01 8.92
C ASP A 143 -1.20 9.09 10.44
N ASP A 144 -1.06 7.95 11.14
CA ASP A 144 -0.82 7.89 12.58
C ASP A 144 0.67 8.12 12.94
N LEU A 145 1.54 8.24 11.93
CA LEU A 145 2.97 8.47 12.12
C LEU A 145 3.29 9.96 12.28
N THR A 146 4.30 10.24 13.10
CA THR A 146 4.90 11.59 13.14
C THR A 146 5.67 11.87 11.85
N LYS A 147 5.78 13.15 11.47
CA LYS A 147 6.58 13.58 10.31
C LYS A 147 8.01 13.00 10.31
N VAL A 148 8.67 12.99 11.46
CA VAL A 148 10.02 12.44 11.62
C VAL A 148 10.08 10.93 11.34
N GLN A 149 9.00 10.18 11.63
CA GLN A 149 8.92 8.76 11.30
C GLN A 149 8.67 8.56 9.81
N ILE A 150 7.77 9.36 9.21
CA ILE A 150 7.49 9.36 7.78
C ILE A 150 8.77 9.63 6.99
N ASP A 151 9.51 10.69 7.31
CA ASP A 151 10.76 11.06 6.60
C ASP A 151 11.81 9.93 6.65
N LYS A 152 11.93 9.23 7.79
CA LYS A 152 12.84 8.09 7.94
C LYS A 152 12.40 6.88 7.14
N ILE A 153 11.10 6.59 7.12
CA ILE A 153 10.54 5.49 6.32
C ILE A 153 10.72 5.80 4.83
N GLN A 154 10.43 7.02 4.40
CA GLN A 154 10.61 7.46 3.02
C GLN A 154 12.06 7.34 2.57
N THR A 155 13.02 7.76 3.40
CA THR A 155 14.45 7.63 3.10
C THR A 155 14.82 6.16 2.91
N TYR A 156 14.41 5.30 3.84
CA TYR A 156 14.66 3.85 3.75
C TYR A 156 14.05 3.23 2.48
N LEU A 157 12.79 3.56 2.16
CA LEU A 157 12.13 3.05 0.96
C LEU A 157 12.80 3.57 -0.31
N THR A 158 13.25 4.83 -0.33
CA THR A 158 13.95 5.44 -1.47
C THR A 158 15.28 4.72 -1.73
N ASP A 159 16.05 4.45 -0.68
CA ASP A 159 17.31 3.71 -0.76
C ASP A 159 17.10 2.24 -1.20
N THR A 160 15.90 1.68 -0.95
CA THR A 160 15.58 0.28 -1.23
C THR A 160 14.97 0.09 -2.62
N TYR A 161 14.11 1.00 -3.06
CA TYR A 161 13.23 0.82 -4.22
C TYR A 161 13.22 1.98 -5.23
N ASP A 162 14.02 3.03 -5.04
CA ASP A 162 13.92 4.33 -5.75
C ASP A 162 12.85 5.30 -5.21
N ALA A 163 13.00 6.59 -5.54
CA ALA A 163 12.17 7.68 -5.00
C ALA A 163 10.71 7.62 -5.48
N THR A 164 10.47 7.20 -6.72
CA THR A 164 9.14 7.12 -7.33
C THR A 164 8.36 6.00 -6.67
N THR A 165 8.96 4.82 -6.58
CA THR A 165 8.38 3.64 -5.94
C THR A 165 8.15 3.89 -4.46
N ALA A 166 9.11 4.48 -3.75
CA ALA A 166 8.97 4.84 -2.34
C ALA A 166 7.79 5.80 -2.08
N SER A 167 7.64 6.85 -2.90
CA SER A 167 6.52 7.78 -2.79
C SER A 167 5.18 7.09 -3.02
N LYS A 168 5.10 6.21 -4.02
CA LYS A 168 3.89 5.45 -4.33
C LYS A 168 3.50 4.50 -3.20
N ILE A 169 4.47 3.78 -2.65
CA ILE A 169 4.26 2.86 -1.52
C ILE A 169 3.78 3.63 -0.27
N LEU A 170 4.36 4.80 0.00
CA LEU A 170 4.13 5.52 1.25
C LEU A 170 2.89 6.43 1.22
N PHE A 171 2.63 7.07 0.09
CA PHE A 171 1.59 8.11 -0.05
C PHE A 171 0.53 7.78 -1.11
N GLY A 172 0.66 6.64 -1.79
CA GLY A 172 -0.09 6.37 -3.01
C GLY A 172 0.43 7.19 -4.20
N SER A 173 -0.27 7.08 -5.31
CA SER A 173 0.02 7.89 -6.49
C SER A 173 -0.33 9.37 -6.26
N PRO A 174 0.50 10.33 -6.71
CA PRO A 174 0.20 11.75 -6.61
C PRO A 174 -1.14 12.09 -7.23
N LYS A 175 -2.00 12.84 -6.52
CA LYS A 175 -3.31 13.23 -7.04
C LYS A 175 -3.20 14.53 -7.82
N VAL A 176 -3.80 14.58 -9.01
CA VAL A 176 -3.93 15.80 -9.81
C VAL A 176 -5.39 16.24 -9.90
N SER A 177 -5.61 17.55 -9.99
CA SER A 177 -6.94 18.16 -10.06
C SER A 177 -7.47 18.35 -11.49
N THR A 178 -6.60 18.26 -12.49
CA THR A 178 -6.92 18.42 -13.91
C THR A 178 -6.32 17.28 -14.74
N ALA A 179 -6.94 17.03 -15.89
CA ALA A 179 -6.55 15.99 -16.83
C ALA A 179 -6.95 16.36 -18.27
N THR A 180 -6.75 17.62 -18.64
CA THR A 180 -7.12 18.15 -19.96
C THR A 180 -6.01 17.93 -20.97
N PHE A 181 -6.27 18.18 -22.25
CA PHE A 181 -5.23 18.09 -23.28
C PHE A 181 -4.03 19.01 -23.00
N ASP A 182 -4.29 20.26 -22.61
CA ASP A 182 -3.23 21.24 -22.27
C ASP A 182 -2.58 20.99 -20.91
N SER A 183 -3.15 20.10 -20.10
CA SER A 183 -2.64 19.73 -18.77
C SER A 183 -2.89 18.25 -18.51
N PRO A 184 -2.18 17.38 -19.25
CA PRO A 184 -2.36 15.95 -19.13
C PRO A 184 -1.84 15.47 -17.77
N VAL A 185 -2.42 14.39 -17.27
CA VAL A 185 -1.98 13.74 -16.05
C VAL A 185 -0.59 13.15 -16.26
N PRO A 186 0.40 13.48 -15.41
CA PRO A 186 1.72 12.88 -15.50
C PRO A 186 1.69 11.37 -15.24
N LEU A 187 2.60 10.63 -15.88
CA LEU A 187 2.80 9.21 -15.61
C LEU A 187 2.98 8.94 -14.10
N GLY A 188 2.31 7.92 -13.58
CA GLY A 188 2.33 7.54 -12.16
C GLY A 188 1.39 8.35 -11.26
N SER A 189 0.76 9.41 -11.77
CA SER A 189 -0.23 10.22 -11.03
C SER A 189 -1.67 9.72 -11.24
N THR A 190 -2.52 10.01 -10.26
CA THR A 190 -3.94 9.67 -10.24
C THR A 190 -4.79 10.90 -10.50
N TYR A 191 -5.72 10.80 -11.45
CA TYR A 191 -6.80 11.77 -11.57
C TYR A 191 -8.07 11.19 -10.96
N THR A 192 -8.73 11.96 -10.09
CA THR A 192 -9.97 11.59 -9.42
C THR A 192 -11.08 12.58 -9.78
N TYR A 193 -12.28 12.06 -10.03
CA TYR A 193 -13.46 12.89 -10.25
C TYR A 193 -14.74 12.21 -9.76
N ASP A 194 -15.65 13.00 -9.20
CA ASP A 194 -17.01 12.57 -8.93
C ASP A 194 -17.86 12.72 -10.18
N LYS A 195 -18.70 11.72 -10.46
CA LYS A 195 -19.67 11.85 -11.56
C LYS A 195 -20.96 11.13 -11.25
N SER A 196 -22.06 11.79 -11.62
CA SER A 196 -23.34 11.13 -11.85
C SER A 196 -23.58 11.02 -13.35
N PHE A 197 -23.98 9.86 -13.84
CA PHE A 197 -24.18 9.63 -15.26
C PHE A 197 -25.38 8.70 -15.52
N SER A 198 -25.90 8.77 -16.74
CA SER A 198 -26.99 7.89 -17.20
C SER A 198 -26.45 6.84 -18.16
N ARG A 199 -26.87 5.58 -17.99
CA ARG A 199 -26.51 4.48 -18.89
C ARG A 199 -27.71 3.57 -19.06
N ILE A 200 -28.21 3.45 -20.29
CA ILE A 200 -29.39 2.59 -20.61
C ILE A 200 -30.60 2.98 -19.72
N GLY A 201 -30.77 4.27 -19.43
CA GLY A 201 -31.85 4.79 -18.60
C GLY A 201 -31.63 4.74 -17.08
N ASP A 202 -30.64 3.97 -16.60
CA ASP A 202 -30.25 3.95 -15.18
C ASP A 202 -29.33 5.13 -14.87
N LYS A 203 -29.53 5.76 -13.72
CA LYS A 203 -28.67 6.82 -13.20
C LYS A 203 -27.78 6.27 -12.09
N LEU A 204 -26.48 6.41 -12.27
CA LEU A 204 -25.45 5.98 -11.32
C LEU A 204 -24.63 7.17 -10.86
N SER A 205 -23.98 7.03 -9.70
CA SER A 205 -22.95 7.95 -9.23
C SER A 205 -21.80 7.20 -8.58
N GLY A 206 -20.62 7.81 -8.55
CA GLY A 206 -19.48 7.38 -7.74
C GLY A 206 -18.32 8.36 -7.85
N GLU A 207 -17.29 8.12 -7.04
CA GLU A 207 -15.95 8.71 -7.20
C GLU A 207 -15.12 7.74 -8.06
N PHE A 208 -14.47 8.28 -9.10
CA PHE A 208 -13.71 7.51 -10.08
C PHE A 208 -12.27 7.99 -10.12
N SER A 209 -11.32 7.06 -10.15
CA SER A 209 -9.89 7.36 -10.20
C SER A 209 -9.18 6.54 -11.27
N ILE A 210 -8.34 7.20 -12.08
CA ILE A 210 -7.47 6.54 -13.08
C ILE A 210 -6.03 6.88 -12.77
N THR A 211 -5.17 5.86 -12.83
CA THR A 211 -3.71 5.99 -12.77
C THR A 211 -3.10 5.24 -13.93
N VAL A 212 -2.27 5.90 -14.74
CA VAL A 212 -1.34 5.20 -15.65
C VAL A 212 -0.08 4.92 -14.85
N ASN A 213 0.16 3.65 -14.51
CA ASN A 213 1.23 3.25 -13.60
C ASN A 213 2.59 3.18 -14.29
N LYS A 214 2.60 2.59 -15.49
CA LYS A 214 3.82 2.28 -16.23
C LYS A 214 3.52 2.21 -17.72
N VAL A 215 4.48 2.69 -18.50
CA VAL A 215 4.54 2.53 -19.96
C VAL A 215 5.80 1.74 -20.26
N THR A 216 5.68 0.68 -21.05
CA THR A 216 6.80 -0.15 -21.48
C THR A 216 6.78 -0.25 -23.00
N ASP A 217 7.90 -0.02 -23.65
CA ASP A 217 8.02 -0.23 -25.09
C ASP A 217 7.90 -1.72 -25.41
N LEU A 218 7.23 -2.06 -26.50
CA LEU A 218 7.11 -3.42 -26.98
C LEU A 218 7.71 -3.55 -28.36
N THR A 219 8.58 -4.54 -28.53
CA THR A 219 9.03 -5.02 -29.82
C THR A 219 7.99 -5.95 -30.46
N ASP A 220 8.11 -6.15 -31.77
CA ASP A 220 7.27 -7.11 -32.51
C ASP A 220 7.38 -8.55 -31.98
N VAL A 221 8.53 -8.93 -31.42
CA VAL A 221 8.72 -10.24 -30.80
C VAL A 221 7.93 -10.31 -29.50
N GLU A 222 8.07 -9.31 -28.63
CA GLU A 222 7.34 -9.27 -27.36
C GLU A 222 5.82 -9.21 -27.56
N LEU A 223 5.34 -8.49 -28.58
CA LEU A 223 3.92 -8.50 -28.97
C LEU A 223 3.40 -9.90 -29.33
N LYS A 224 4.18 -10.66 -30.09
CA LYS A 224 3.82 -12.04 -30.44
C LYS A 224 3.86 -12.97 -29.22
N ASP A 225 4.86 -12.80 -28.38
CA ASP A 225 5.04 -13.63 -27.18
C ASP A 225 3.90 -13.44 -26.17
N ILE A 226 3.34 -12.23 -26.06
CA ILE A 226 2.14 -11.97 -25.23
C ILE A 226 0.84 -12.43 -25.91
N GLY A 227 0.90 -12.96 -27.12
CA GLY A 227 -0.26 -13.48 -27.86
C GLY A 227 -1.06 -12.42 -28.61
N TYR A 228 -0.50 -11.21 -28.78
CA TYR A 228 -1.15 -10.16 -29.55
C TYR A 228 -0.95 -10.36 -31.05
N VAL A 229 -2.04 -10.21 -31.80
CA VAL A 229 -2.08 -10.30 -33.25
C VAL A 229 -2.52 -8.95 -33.79
N LYS A 230 -1.67 -8.33 -34.61
CA LYS A 230 -1.98 -7.06 -35.28
C LYS A 230 -3.15 -7.27 -36.26
N GLY A 231 -4.07 -6.31 -36.31
CA GLY A 231 -5.10 -6.24 -37.32
C GLY A 231 -4.55 -5.73 -38.67
N SER A 232 -5.33 -5.87 -39.74
CA SER A 232 -4.89 -5.51 -41.10
C SER A 232 -4.48 -4.04 -41.24
N ILE A 233 -5.18 -3.10 -40.58
CA ILE A 233 -4.85 -1.67 -40.60
C ILE A 233 -3.50 -1.39 -39.89
N GLU A 234 -3.24 -2.11 -38.81
CA GLU A 234 -2.01 -2.00 -38.01
C GLU A 234 -0.81 -2.60 -38.75
N GLU A 235 -1.04 -3.65 -39.54
CA GLU A 235 -0.03 -4.25 -40.43
C GLU A 235 0.29 -3.36 -41.63
N GLU A 236 -0.72 -2.81 -42.31
CA GLU A 236 -0.56 -1.91 -43.47
C GLU A 236 0.19 -0.61 -43.12
N ASN A 237 0.11 -0.18 -41.86
CA ASN A 237 0.70 1.08 -41.38
C ASN A 237 1.79 0.85 -40.32
N ALA A 238 2.37 -0.35 -40.25
CA ALA A 238 3.30 -0.74 -39.19
C ALA A 238 4.52 0.18 -39.06
N GLU A 239 4.93 0.86 -40.15
CA GLU A 239 6.05 1.80 -40.15
C GLU A 239 5.77 3.11 -39.39
N TYR A 240 4.51 3.45 -39.15
CA TYR A 240 4.09 4.67 -38.44
C TYR A 240 3.80 4.45 -36.96
N TYR A 241 3.77 3.20 -36.51
CA TYR A 241 3.36 2.83 -35.16
C TYR A 241 4.45 2.12 -34.40
N ASP A 242 4.75 2.63 -33.22
CA ASP A 242 5.36 1.81 -32.19
C ASP A 242 4.26 1.25 -31.27
N TYR A 243 4.59 0.22 -30.48
CA TYR A 243 3.66 -0.35 -29.52
C TYR A 243 4.15 -0.17 -28.10
N ARG A 244 3.20 0.03 -27.20
CA ARG A 244 3.43 0.18 -25.77
C ARG A 244 2.53 -0.77 -24.99
N LEU A 245 3.08 -1.36 -23.94
CA LEU A 245 2.31 -1.97 -22.86
C LEU A 245 2.05 -0.94 -21.78
N ILE A 246 0.80 -0.55 -21.63
CA ILE A 246 0.38 0.42 -20.62
C ILE A 246 -0.28 -0.31 -19.46
N ASN A 247 0.27 -0.15 -18.26
CA ASN A 247 -0.35 -0.66 -17.04
C ASN A 247 -1.23 0.44 -16.41
N VAL A 248 -2.51 0.15 -16.21
CA VAL A 248 -3.51 1.11 -15.72
C VAL A 248 -4.20 0.58 -14.48
N THR A 249 -4.38 1.44 -13.48
CA THR A 249 -5.25 1.19 -12.33
C THR A 249 -6.50 2.06 -12.44
N TRP A 250 -7.65 1.42 -12.24
CA TRP A 250 -8.97 2.03 -12.14
C TRP A 250 -9.54 1.77 -10.75
N GLU A 251 -9.91 2.83 -10.05
CA GLU A 251 -10.56 2.74 -8.75
C GLU A 251 -11.92 3.40 -8.80
N VAL A 252 -12.87 2.77 -8.12
CA VAL A 252 -14.23 3.25 -7.94
C VAL A 252 -14.53 3.25 -6.46
N LYS A 253 -15.05 4.35 -5.93
CA LYS A 253 -15.51 4.45 -4.55
C LYS A 253 -16.96 4.89 -4.48
N ASP A 254 -17.67 4.27 -3.54
CA ASP A 254 -19.05 4.59 -3.16
C ASP A 254 -20.00 4.65 -4.35
N ALA A 255 -19.75 3.82 -5.37
CA ALA A 255 -20.60 3.78 -6.53
C ALA A 255 -21.96 3.17 -6.19
N LYS A 256 -23.04 3.84 -6.61
CA LYS A 256 -24.42 3.46 -6.29
C LYS A 256 -25.37 3.79 -7.43
N ILE A 257 -26.48 3.06 -7.46
CA ILE A 257 -27.62 3.39 -8.31
C ILE A 257 -28.40 4.51 -7.62
N ILE A 258 -28.59 5.63 -8.33
CA ILE A 258 -29.44 6.74 -7.88
C ILE A 258 -30.89 6.49 -8.32
N GLU A 259 -31.07 6.05 -9.55
CA GLU A 259 -32.39 5.82 -10.13
C GLU A 259 -32.30 4.71 -11.17
N LEU A 260 -33.29 3.81 -11.20
CA LEU A 260 -33.42 2.79 -12.24
C LEU A 260 -34.29 3.30 -13.39
N ALA A 261 -34.01 2.83 -14.60
CA ALA A 261 -34.82 3.08 -15.76
C ALA A 261 -36.27 2.63 -15.52
N LYS A 262 -37.20 3.59 -15.39
CA LYS A 262 -38.62 3.30 -15.15
C LYS A 262 -39.37 2.86 -16.42
N ASN A 263 -38.91 3.30 -17.60
CA ASN A 263 -39.57 3.06 -18.89
C ASN A 263 -38.53 2.94 -20.02
N GLY A 264 -38.69 1.96 -20.92
CA GLY A 264 -37.82 1.71 -22.08
C GLY A 264 -37.75 0.23 -22.45
N PRO A 265 -37.28 -0.13 -23.67
CA PRO A 265 -37.18 -1.52 -24.11
C PRO A 265 -36.28 -2.41 -23.23
N ASP A 266 -35.46 -1.80 -22.37
CA ASP A 266 -34.57 -2.48 -21.42
C ASP A 266 -35.01 -2.33 -19.93
N ALA A 267 -36.07 -1.56 -19.64
CA ALA A 267 -36.54 -1.28 -18.27
C ALA A 267 -37.07 -2.51 -17.51
N SER A 268 -37.42 -3.59 -18.22
CA SER A 268 -37.87 -4.85 -17.62
C SER A 268 -36.76 -5.91 -17.47
N LYS A 269 -35.57 -5.69 -18.05
CA LYS A 269 -34.50 -6.71 -18.09
C LYS A 269 -33.61 -6.72 -16.84
N TYR A 270 -33.48 -5.59 -16.15
CA TYR A 270 -32.57 -5.45 -15.02
C TYR A 270 -33.37 -5.18 -13.74
N LYS A 271 -33.84 -6.27 -13.10
CA LYS A 271 -34.62 -6.22 -11.85
C LYS A 271 -33.75 -5.65 -10.72
N ASN A 272 -33.89 -4.35 -10.43
CA ASN A 272 -33.28 -3.65 -9.30
C ASN A 272 -31.75 -3.63 -9.26
N ASN A 273 -31.07 -3.88 -10.38
CA ASN A 273 -29.62 -3.99 -10.37
C ASN A 273 -28.95 -3.57 -11.68
N VAL A 274 -27.66 -3.29 -11.63
CA VAL A 274 -26.85 -2.88 -12.78
C VAL A 274 -25.55 -3.69 -12.78
N TYR A 275 -25.11 -4.21 -13.93
CA TYR A 275 -23.81 -4.91 -13.99
C TYR A 275 -22.65 -3.97 -13.67
N LYS A 276 -21.77 -4.39 -12.75
CA LYS A 276 -20.58 -3.61 -12.34
C LYS A 276 -19.61 -3.34 -13.49
N ARG A 277 -19.67 -4.10 -14.59
CA ARG A 277 -18.88 -3.79 -15.79
C ARG A 277 -19.23 -2.46 -16.46
N TYR A 278 -20.39 -1.87 -16.17
CA TYR A 278 -20.80 -0.58 -16.75
C TYR A 278 -20.15 0.64 -16.09
N ILE A 279 -19.48 0.46 -14.95
CA ILE A 279 -18.65 1.45 -14.25
C ILE A 279 -17.15 1.26 -14.56
N ARG A 280 -16.84 0.79 -15.77
CA ARG A 280 -15.46 0.65 -16.28
C ARG A 280 -14.98 1.96 -16.94
N PRO A 281 -13.66 2.23 -17.01
CA PRO A 281 -13.17 3.37 -17.77
C PRO A 281 -13.47 3.20 -19.26
N ILE A 282 -13.68 4.31 -19.95
CA ILE A 282 -13.93 4.32 -21.40
C ILE A 282 -12.62 4.69 -22.08
N LEU A 283 -11.90 3.70 -22.60
CA LEU A 283 -10.67 3.97 -23.35
C LEU A 283 -11.02 4.53 -24.74
N ALA A 284 -10.38 5.63 -25.13
CA ALA A 284 -10.59 6.31 -26.41
C ALA A 284 -9.35 6.30 -27.33
N GLY A 285 -8.26 5.65 -26.89
CA GLY A 285 -7.04 5.46 -27.66
C GLY A 285 -5.97 6.50 -27.37
N VAL A 286 -5.21 6.88 -28.40
CA VAL A 286 -4.06 7.82 -28.32
C VAL A 286 -4.36 9.09 -29.08
N THR A 287 -3.87 10.22 -28.60
CA THR A 287 -3.85 11.47 -29.36
C THR A 287 -2.42 12.03 -29.45
N ASP A 288 -2.12 12.73 -30.54
CA ASP A 288 -0.91 13.53 -30.66
C ASP A 288 -0.95 14.69 -29.66
N ALA A 289 0.11 14.87 -28.87
CA ALA A 289 0.23 15.95 -27.90
C ALA A 289 0.20 17.36 -28.52
N LYS A 290 0.36 17.48 -29.85
CA LYS A 290 0.29 18.76 -30.59
C LYS A 290 -1.07 19.04 -31.21
N ASP A 291 -1.91 18.02 -31.41
CA ASP A 291 -3.23 18.17 -32.01
C ASP A 291 -4.23 17.16 -31.43
N SER A 292 -5.15 17.64 -30.59
CA SER A 292 -6.21 16.84 -29.97
C SER A 292 -7.19 16.23 -30.98
N LYS A 293 -7.16 16.65 -32.25
CA LYS A 293 -7.96 16.07 -33.33
C LYS A 293 -7.24 14.95 -34.07
N SER A 294 -5.92 14.84 -33.93
CA SER A 294 -5.12 13.75 -34.46
C SER A 294 -5.08 12.62 -33.44
N TYR A 295 -5.92 11.61 -33.62
CA TYR A 295 -6.04 10.49 -32.68
C TYR A 295 -6.14 9.14 -33.37
N LEU A 296 -5.59 8.13 -32.70
CA LEU A 296 -5.72 6.71 -33.02
C LEU A 296 -6.68 6.08 -32.03
N ASN A 297 -7.89 5.74 -32.48
CA ASN A 297 -8.83 4.96 -31.68
C ASN A 297 -8.60 3.45 -31.88
N ILE A 298 -7.34 3.04 -31.70
CA ILE A 298 -6.89 1.66 -31.85
C ILE A 298 -6.18 1.29 -30.55
N TYR A 299 -6.61 0.20 -29.94
CA TYR A 299 -6.05 -0.33 -28.70
C TYR A 299 -6.54 -1.75 -28.49
N THR A 300 -5.82 -2.52 -27.68
CA THR A 300 -6.22 -3.88 -27.30
C THR A 300 -6.30 -4.02 -25.79
N LEU A 301 -7.48 -4.41 -25.31
CA LEU A 301 -7.79 -4.60 -23.89
C LEU A 301 -7.96 -6.08 -23.50
N ASP A 302 -8.08 -6.98 -24.48
CA ASP A 302 -8.35 -8.42 -24.28
C ASP A 302 -7.42 -9.29 -25.13
N GLY A 303 -7.51 -10.62 -24.95
CA GLY A 303 -6.83 -11.57 -25.83
C GLY A 303 -5.38 -11.89 -25.46
N PHE A 304 -4.86 -11.29 -24.37
CA PHE A 304 -3.52 -11.57 -23.83
C PHE A 304 -3.53 -11.66 -22.30
N ASP A 305 -2.47 -12.23 -21.72
CA ASP A 305 -2.36 -12.42 -20.28
C ASP A 305 -2.22 -11.08 -19.52
N GLY A 306 -2.88 -10.98 -18.37
CA GLY A 306 -2.92 -9.77 -17.56
C GLY A 306 -3.61 -8.57 -18.22
N SER A 307 -4.35 -8.77 -19.31
CA SER A 307 -5.06 -7.69 -19.99
C SER A 307 -6.15 -7.09 -19.10
N PHE A 308 -6.43 -5.80 -19.29
CA PHE A 308 -7.37 -5.05 -18.47
C PHE A 308 -8.80 -5.61 -18.55
N GLN A 309 -9.26 -6.00 -19.74
CA GLN A 309 -10.60 -6.57 -19.92
C GLN A 309 -10.71 -7.98 -19.33
N SER A 310 -9.67 -8.80 -19.40
CA SER A 310 -9.64 -10.13 -18.77
C SER A 310 -9.74 -10.00 -17.26
N ASN A 311 -8.92 -9.15 -16.64
CA ASN A 311 -8.98 -8.88 -15.20
C ASN A 311 -10.35 -8.34 -14.74
N MET A 312 -10.97 -7.46 -15.55
CA MET A 312 -12.33 -6.95 -15.30
C MET A 312 -13.36 -8.07 -15.37
N ASN A 313 -13.27 -8.91 -16.40
CA ASN A 313 -14.18 -10.03 -16.58
C ASN A 313 -14.04 -11.03 -15.44
N ASP A 314 -12.83 -11.45 -15.08
CA ASP A 314 -12.61 -12.42 -14.00
C ASP A 314 -13.16 -11.92 -12.66
N LYS A 315 -13.02 -10.62 -12.39
CA LYS A 315 -13.53 -10.00 -11.16
C LYS A 315 -15.05 -9.78 -11.17
N PHE A 316 -15.67 -9.49 -12.32
CA PHE A 316 -17.04 -8.98 -12.37
C PHE A 316 -17.97 -9.60 -13.42
N LYS A 317 -17.60 -10.70 -14.09
CA LYS A 317 -18.28 -11.27 -15.29
C LYS A 317 -19.80 -11.29 -15.20
N TRP A 318 -20.35 -11.48 -14.01
CA TRP A 318 -21.79 -11.48 -13.72
C TRP A 318 -22.17 -10.73 -12.45
N SER A 319 -21.27 -9.90 -11.90
CA SER A 319 -21.52 -9.19 -10.66
C SER A 319 -22.39 -7.96 -10.90
N THR A 320 -23.44 -7.84 -10.10
CA THR A 320 -24.37 -6.72 -10.13
C THR A 320 -24.20 -5.82 -8.90
N LEU A 321 -24.45 -4.54 -9.11
CA LEU A 321 -24.69 -3.54 -8.08
C LEU A 321 -26.20 -3.51 -7.86
N GLU A 322 -26.66 -3.75 -6.64
CA GLU A 322 -28.08 -3.74 -6.30
C GLU A 322 -28.52 -2.32 -5.91
N LEU A 323 -29.80 -2.00 -6.09
CA LEU A 323 -30.38 -0.75 -5.59
C LEU A 323 -30.15 -0.62 -4.07
N ASP A 324 -29.93 0.60 -3.60
CA ASP A 324 -29.62 0.94 -2.20
C ASP A 324 -28.32 0.34 -1.63
N SER A 325 -27.48 -0.25 -2.49
CA SER A 325 -26.13 -0.68 -2.13
C SER A 325 -25.06 0.26 -2.70
N THR A 326 -23.89 0.27 -2.05
CA THR A 326 -22.68 0.90 -2.57
C THR A 326 -21.66 -0.16 -2.95
N VAL A 327 -20.82 0.14 -3.94
CA VAL A 327 -19.67 -0.67 -4.29
C VAL A 327 -18.42 0.19 -4.39
N SER A 328 -17.33 -0.32 -3.82
CA SER A 328 -15.99 0.22 -4.01
C SER A 328 -15.08 -0.91 -4.49
N PHE A 329 -14.24 -0.64 -5.48
CA PHE A 329 -13.27 -1.60 -5.99
C PHE A 329 -12.10 -0.92 -6.69
N THR A 330 -10.96 -1.61 -6.66
CA THR A 330 -9.78 -1.28 -7.44
C THR A 330 -9.50 -2.41 -8.43
N MET A 331 -9.01 -2.05 -9.62
CA MET A 331 -8.59 -2.99 -10.65
C MET A 331 -7.37 -2.47 -11.37
N THR A 332 -6.40 -3.36 -11.62
CA THR A 332 -5.21 -3.06 -12.40
C THR A 332 -5.12 -4.03 -13.56
N GLY A 333 -4.68 -3.56 -14.73
CA GLY A 333 -4.45 -4.42 -15.87
C GLY A 333 -3.71 -3.71 -17.00
N ASN A 334 -3.34 -4.48 -18.01
CA ASN A 334 -2.51 -4.03 -19.11
C ASN A 334 -3.34 -3.72 -20.36
N ILE A 335 -2.84 -2.78 -21.15
CA ILE A 335 -3.41 -2.31 -22.42
C ILE A 335 -2.28 -2.32 -23.43
N ILE A 336 -2.49 -2.94 -24.60
CA ILE A 336 -1.55 -2.79 -25.73
C ILE A 336 -2.04 -1.63 -26.57
N LEU A 337 -1.13 -0.70 -26.83
CA LEU A 337 -1.46 0.58 -27.42
C LEU A 337 -0.49 0.91 -28.55
N PRO A 338 -0.94 1.01 -29.81
CA PRO A 338 -0.16 1.62 -30.87
C PRO A 338 -0.04 3.13 -30.61
N VAL A 339 1.16 3.68 -30.77
CA VAL A 339 1.48 5.10 -30.60
C VAL A 339 2.17 5.64 -31.86
N LEU A 340 2.00 6.92 -32.14
CA LEU A 340 2.65 7.57 -33.29
C LEU A 340 4.15 7.72 -33.01
N ASN A 341 5.02 7.10 -33.81
CA ASN A 341 6.46 7.00 -33.49
C ASN A 341 7.25 8.32 -33.69
N TYR A 342 6.64 9.36 -34.25
CA TYR A 342 7.27 10.67 -34.52
C TYR A 342 6.77 11.82 -33.64
N THR A 343 5.88 11.57 -32.67
CA THR A 343 5.33 12.62 -31.79
C THR A 343 5.30 12.21 -30.32
N GLU A 344 5.12 13.19 -29.44
CA GLU A 344 4.67 12.94 -28.08
C GLU A 344 3.19 12.51 -28.13
N ASN A 345 2.83 11.51 -27.34
CA ASN A 345 1.52 10.87 -27.37
C ASN A 345 0.87 10.98 -26.00
N TYR A 346 -0.44 11.23 -25.98
CA TYR A 346 -1.27 11.13 -24.76
C TYR A 346 -2.25 9.97 -24.89
N LEU A 347 -2.38 9.21 -23.81
CA LEU A 347 -3.45 8.23 -23.65
C LEU A 347 -4.74 8.96 -23.25
N ARG A 348 -5.84 8.62 -23.92
CA ARG A 348 -7.12 9.30 -23.80
C ARG A 348 -8.19 8.38 -23.25
N PHE A 349 -8.87 8.81 -22.19
CA PHE A 349 -10.05 8.17 -21.62
C PHE A 349 -11.25 9.10 -21.65
N GLY A 350 -12.43 8.61 -22.01
CA GLY A 350 -13.68 9.31 -21.75
C GLY A 350 -14.10 9.15 -20.29
N LYS A 351 -14.62 10.21 -19.67
CA LYS A 351 -15.33 10.09 -18.39
C LYS A 351 -16.49 9.09 -18.53
N VAL A 352 -16.79 8.36 -17.46
CA VAL A 352 -17.88 7.38 -17.49
C VAL A 352 -19.22 8.04 -17.85
N GLY A 353 -19.96 7.38 -18.74
CA GLY A 353 -21.30 7.81 -19.17
C GLY A 353 -21.32 8.98 -20.16
N THR A 354 -20.17 9.31 -20.76
CA THR A 354 -20.09 10.30 -21.83
C THR A 354 -20.08 9.62 -23.19
N ASN A 355 -20.72 10.27 -24.15
CA ASN A 355 -20.65 9.90 -25.57
C ASN A 355 -19.99 11.02 -26.40
N THR A 356 -19.44 12.04 -25.74
CA THR A 356 -18.87 13.25 -26.35
C THR A 356 -17.39 13.36 -26.02
N TYR A 357 -16.64 13.95 -26.94
CA TYR A 357 -15.19 14.18 -26.87
C TYR A 357 -14.80 15.28 -25.85
N ASP A 358 -15.76 16.07 -25.37
CA ASP A 358 -15.50 17.24 -24.51
C ASP A 358 -15.21 16.88 -23.04
N GLU A 359 -15.40 15.62 -22.67
CA GLU A 359 -15.22 15.14 -21.29
C GLU A 359 -14.11 14.10 -21.17
N ASP A 360 -13.09 14.22 -22.03
CA ASP A 360 -11.95 13.33 -22.03
C ASP A 360 -10.89 13.71 -20.99
N ILE A 361 -10.12 12.69 -20.61
CA ILE A 361 -9.06 12.66 -19.61
C ILE A 361 -7.79 12.23 -20.36
N TYR A 362 -6.74 13.04 -20.27
CA TYR A 362 -5.49 12.82 -21.00
C TYR A 362 -4.37 12.46 -20.02
N PHE A 363 -3.59 11.42 -20.35
CA PHE A 363 -2.41 10.99 -19.60
C PHE A 363 -1.18 11.04 -20.48
N LYS A 364 -0.07 11.58 -19.95
CA LYS A 364 1.21 11.56 -20.63
C LYS A 364 1.78 10.14 -20.65
N ILE A 365 2.12 9.64 -21.84
CA ILE A 365 2.66 8.29 -22.04
C ILE A 365 3.98 8.26 -22.83
N GLN A 366 4.43 9.40 -23.35
CA GLN A 366 5.71 9.57 -24.04
C GLN A 366 6.28 10.95 -23.74
#